data_AF-A0A398DY85-F1
#
_entry.id   AF-A0A398DY85-F1
#
_cell.length_a   1.000
_cell.length_b   1.000
_cell.length_c   1.000
_cell.angle_alpha   90.00
_cell.angle_beta   90.00
_cell.angle_gamma   90.00
#
_symmetry.space_group_name_H-M   'P 1'
#
loop_
_entity.id
_entity.type
_entity.pdbx_description
1 polymer ?
#
loop_
_entity_poly.entity_id
_entity_poly.type
_entity_poly.pdbx_seq_one_letter_code
_entity_poly.pdbx_strand_id
1 'polypeptide(L)'
;MRMTETLDKGGAMKRNRKLLCAALVVAFALFCLVSPVDAWNSHGACTKLIISDQEWLKTYDSITVTPWTYQDVDTATVGPNFVLQYIEGKPGTVTSAAAILTNYADEPDWKMDQDLNLSPLQVLTGGSQGWRHQYYGLGWLRFGVAPSRAQYFFDLAGKAREKGDLYWTFRYLARAMHYVQDTTQPYHGVPAPVGIIFKGIGNFGTLMGSATNHHYNLEEYQGAMVARNSPVFVTALQNALPLDIAT
;
A
#
# COMPACT_ATOMS: atom_id res chain seq x y z
N MET A 1 -35.49 -48.34 -48.72
CA MET A 1 -34.29 -47.49 -48.67
C MET A 1 -34.42 -46.60 -47.43
N ARG A 2 -33.72 -46.90 -46.32
CA ARG A 2 -33.69 -46.05 -45.11
C ARG A 2 -32.56 -45.05 -45.28
N MET A 3 -32.88 -43.75 -45.38
CA MET A 3 -31.89 -42.69 -45.16
C MET A 3 -31.86 -42.37 -43.67
N THR A 4 -30.69 -42.56 -43.06
CA THR A 4 -30.37 -42.21 -41.69
C THR A 4 -30.06 -40.72 -41.59
N GLU A 5 -30.85 -39.99 -40.80
CA GLU A 5 -30.48 -38.65 -40.32
C GLU A 5 -29.32 -38.75 -39.33
N THR A 6 -28.13 -38.34 -39.76
CA THR A 6 -27.02 -38.04 -38.85
C THR A 6 -27.25 -36.69 -38.20
N LEU A 7 -27.75 -36.70 -36.96
CA LEU A 7 -27.83 -35.53 -36.09
C LEU A 7 -26.43 -34.89 -35.92
N ASP A 8 -26.30 -33.63 -36.32
CA ASP A 8 -25.11 -32.78 -36.13
C ASP A 8 -24.89 -32.48 -34.64
N LYS A 9 -24.36 -33.47 -33.92
CA LYS A 9 -23.93 -33.35 -32.52
C LYS A 9 -22.62 -32.57 -32.37
N GLY A 10 -21.89 -32.35 -33.47
CA GLY A 10 -20.59 -31.68 -33.48
C GLY A 10 -20.71 -30.15 -33.38
N GLY A 11 -21.66 -29.55 -34.08
CA GLY A 11 -21.94 -28.11 -34.04
C GLY A 11 -22.45 -27.63 -32.67
N ALA A 12 -23.36 -28.39 -32.06
CA ALA A 12 -23.93 -28.08 -30.75
C ALA A 12 -22.87 -28.14 -29.62
N MET A 13 -22.00 -29.16 -29.62
CA MET A 13 -20.89 -29.26 -28.65
C MET A 13 -19.88 -28.11 -28.79
N LYS A 14 -19.52 -27.71 -30.02
CA LYS A 14 -18.59 -26.59 -30.25
C LYS A 14 -19.19 -25.25 -29.81
N ARG A 15 -20.47 -25.02 -30.04
CA ARG A 15 -21.17 -23.81 -29.59
C ARG A 15 -21.25 -23.74 -28.05
N ASN A 16 -21.55 -24.86 -27.40
CA ASN A 16 -21.60 -24.94 -25.93
C ASN A 16 -20.22 -24.74 -25.28
N ARG A 17 -19.14 -25.22 -25.90
CA ARG A 17 -17.76 -24.95 -25.43
C ARG A 17 -17.39 -23.47 -25.57
N LYS A 18 -17.76 -22.80 -26.66
CA LYS A 18 -17.51 -21.37 -26.84
C LYS A 18 -18.28 -20.52 -25.82
N LEU A 19 -19.53 -20.88 -25.55
CA LEU A 19 -20.35 -20.22 -24.53
C LEU A 19 -19.78 -20.44 -23.11
N LEU A 20 -19.33 -21.65 -22.80
CA LEU A 20 -18.68 -21.95 -21.53
C LEU A 20 -17.36 -21.18 -21.36
N CYS A 21 -16.51 -21.13 -22.39
CA CYS A 21 -15.29 -20.33 -22.35
C CYS A 21 -15.58 -18.83 -22.19
N ALA A 22 -16.58 -18.30 -22.91
CA ALA A 22 -16.99 -16.90 -22.76
C ALA A 22 -17.54 -16.62 -21.35
N ALA A 23 -18.35 -17.52 -20.80
CA ALA A 23 -18.86 -17.40 -19.43
C ALA A 23 -17.73 -17.47 -18.40
N LEU A 24 -16.73 -18.32 -18.59
CA LEU A 24 -15.56 -18.41 -17.71
C LEU A 24 -14.66 -17.17 -17.81
N VAL A 25 -14.49 -16.60 -19.00
CA VAL A 25 -13.74 -15.34 -19.19
C VAL A 25 -14.48 -14.16 -18.56
N VAL A 26 -15.81 -14.09 -18.72
CA VAL A 26 -16.64 -13.05 -18.08
C VAL A 26 -16.66 -13.23 -16.56
N ALA A 27 -16.78 -14.46 -16.06
CA ALA A 27 -16.71 -14.74 -14.64
C ALA A 27 -15.32 -14.38 -14.08
N PHE A 28 -14.25 -14.77 -14.76
CA PHE A 28 -12.88 -14.41 -14.38
C PHE A 28 -12.67 -12.89 -14.41
N ALA A 29 -13.14 -12.20 -15.44
CA ALA A 29 -13.09 -10.74 -15.52
C ALA A 29 -13.92 -10.07 -14.40
N LEU A 30 -15.09 -10.60 -14.07
CA LEU A 30 -15.91 -10.12 -12.94
C LEU A 30 -15.23 -10.38 -11.59
N PHE A 31 -14.55 -11.52 -11.41
CA PHE A 31 -13.75 -11.82 -10.21
C PHE A 31 -12.48 -10.96 -10.12
N CYS A 32 -11.87 -10.59 -11.24
CA CYS A 32 -10.75 -9.64 -11.29
C CYS A 32 -11.18 -8.18 -11.09
N LEU A 33 -12.44 -7.84 -11.34
CA LEU A 33 -13.01 -6.51 -11.06
C LEU A 33 -13.36 -6.30 -9.57
N VAL A 34 -13.42 -7.38 -8.79
CA VAL A 34 -13.57 -7.34 -7.31
C VAL A 34 -12.30 -7.79 -6.58
N SER A 35 -11.15 -7.86 -7.27
CA SER A 35 -9.88 -7.87 -6.54
C SER A 35 -9.85 -6.57 -5.75
N PRO A 36 -9.84 -6.63 -4.40
CA PRO A 36 -9.77 -5.41 -3.65
C PRO A 36 -8.51 -4.68 -4.10
N VAL A 37 -8.60 -3.38 -4.24
CA VAL A 37 -7.44 -2.50 -4.42
C VAL A 37 -6.69 -2.51 -3.09
N ASP A 38 -6.16 -3.69 -2.72
CA ASP A 38 -5.40 -4.02 -1.53
C ASP A 38 -3.92 -4.15 -1.88
N ALA A 39 -3.54 -3.64 -3.04
CA ALA A 39 -2.22 -3.15 -3.34
C ALA A 39 -1.86 -2.07 -2.29
N TRP A 40 -1.44 -2.56 -1.14
CA TRP A 40 -1.03 -1.92 0.09
C TRP A 40 -2.03 -1.30 1.08
N ASN A 41 -3.24 -1.83 1.18
CA ASN A 41 -4.26 -1.27 2.10
C ASN A 41 -4.24 -1.88 3.52
N SER A 42 -3.10 -2.38 3.98
CA SER A 42 -2.97 -3.13 5.25
C SER A 42 -1.88 -2.58 6.18
N HIS A 43 -1.32 -1.39 5.90
CA HIS A 43 -0.37 -0.76 6.83
C HIS A 43 -1.02 -0.54 8.18
N GLY A 44 -2.25 -0.04 8.22
CA GLY A 44 -3.00 0.13 9.46
C GLY A 44 -3.20 -1.19 10.18
N ALA A 45 -3.58 -2.25 9.46
CA ALA A 45 -3.82 -3.57 10.05
C ALA A 45 -2.54 -4.22 10.61
N CYS A 46 -1.42 -4.15 9.88
CA CYS A 46 -0.10 -4.57 10.37
C CYS A 46 0.33 -3.74 11.58
N THR A 47 0.21 -2.41 11.48
CA THR A 47 0.55 -1.47 12.55
C THR A 47 -0.21 -1.81 13.82
N LYS A 48 -1.52 -2.04 13.71
CA LYS A 48 -2.37 -2.44 14.84
C LYS A 48 -1.86 -3.67 15.57
N LEU A 49 -1.41 -4.70 14.84
CA LEU A 49 -0.86 -5.91 15.46
C LEU A 49 0.45 -5.62 16.20
N ILE A 50 1.35 -4.85 15.58
CA ILE A 50 2.68 -4.54 16.11
C ILE A 50 2.59 -3.61 17.32
N ILE A 51 1.68 -2.63 17.32
CA ILE A 51 1.60 -1.65 18.42
C ILE A 51 0.69 -2.10 19.56
N SER A 52 -0.02 -3.23 19.41
CA SER A 52 -1.04 -3.68 20.38
C SER A 52 -0.51 -3.98 21.78
N ASP A 53 0.77 -4.31 21.90
CA ASP A 53 1.45 -4.66 23.15
C ASP A 53 2.35 -3.53 23.69
N GLN A 54 2.35 -2.37 23.04
CA GLN A 54 3.24 -1.26 23.38
C GLN A 54 2.65 -0.45 24.55
N GLU A 55 3.11 -0.75 25.77
CA GLU A 55 2.55 -0.18 27.00
C GLU A 55 2.59 1.36 27.04
N TRP A 56 3.64 1.96 26.46
CA TRP A 56 3.79 3.41 26.42
C TRP A 56 2.68 4.11 25.62
N LEU A 57 2.05 3.44 24.65
CA LEU A 57 0.93 4.03 23.91
C LEU A 57 -0.32 4.17 24.76
N LYS A 58 -0.47 3.35 25.81
CA LYS A 58 -1.62 3.42 26.72
C LYS A 58 -1.62 4.69 27.56
N THR A 59 -0.48 5.37 27.70
CA THR A 59 -0.44 6.69 28.36
C THR A 59 -1.05 7.80 27.50
N TYR A 60 -1.36 7.50 26.23
CA TYR A 60 -1.93 8.43 25.26
C TYR A 60 -3.31 7.94 24.79
N ASP A 61 -4.18 7.57 25.73
CA ASP A 61 -5.53 7.04 25.48
C ASP A 61 -6.62 8.11 25.37
N SER A 62 -6.29 9.38 25.68
CA SER A 62 -7.22 10.52 25.65
C SER A 62 -6.60 11.74 24.97
N ILE A 63 -6.64 11.76 23.64
CA ILE A 63 -6.17 12.84 22.76
C ILE A 63 -7.37 13.50 22.08
N THR A 64 -7.48 14.83 22.18
CA THR A 64 -8.49 15.59 21.44
C THR A 64 -8.12 15.71 19.97
N VAL A 65 -9.04 15.37 19.07
CA VAL A 65 -8.92 15.56 17.62
C VAL A 65 -8.94 17.05 17.29
N THR A 66 -7.89 17.55 16.62
CA THR A 66 -7.71 18.97 16.29
C THR A 66 -7.83 19.22 14.78
N PRO A 67 -8.37 20.37 14.35
CA PRO A 67 -8.39 20.72 12.92
C PRO A 67 -6.98 20.92 12.38
N TRP A 68 -6.78 20.68 11.08
CA TRP A 68 -5.48 20.89 10.42
C TRP A 68 -5.15 22.37 10.25
N THR A 69 -4.02 22.80 10.82
CA THR A 69 -3.55 24.20 10.82
C THR A 69 -2.05 24.32 10.51
N TYR A 70 -1.52 23.41 9.69
CA TYR A 70 -0.09 23.30 9.39
C TYR A 70 0.32 23.83 8.01
N GLN A 71 -0.50 24.71 7.40
CA GLN A 71 -0.23 25.29 6.08
C GLN A 71 1.12 26.03 5.99
N ASP A 72 1.62 26.50 7.14
CA ASP A 72 2.88 27.21 7.31
C ASP A 72 4.12 26.31 7.19
N VAL A 73 3.99 25.03 7.56
CA VAL A 73 5.13 24.09 7.66
C VAL A 73 4.99 22.82 6.83
N ASP A 74 3.77 22.40 6.52
CA ASP A 74 3.46 21.27 5.65
C ASP A 74 3.24 21.79 4.23
N THR A 75 4.35 22.00 3.52
CA THR A 75 4.39 22.66 2.20
C THR A 75 4.50 21.67 1.04
N ALA A 76 4.58 20.36 1.31
CA ALA A 76 4.63 19.34 0.27
C ALA A 76 3.32 19.31 -0.51
N THR A 77 3.43 19.29 -1.85
CA THR A 77 2.26 19.12 -2.71
C THR A 77 1.62 17.75 -2.46
N VAL A 78 0.30 17.73 -2.35
CA VAL A 78 -0.51 16.51 -2.28
C VAL A 78 -1.32 16.36 -3.57
N GLY A 79 -1.72 15.13 -3.88
CA GLY A 79 -2.48 14.81 -5.07
C GLY A 79 -3.78 15.62 -5.14
N PRO A 80 -4.22 16.04 -6.34
CA PRO A 80 -5.42 16.87 -6.52
C PRO A 80 -6.71 16.20 -6.03
N ASN A 81 -6.71 14.86 -5.94
CA ASN A 81 -7.84 14.06 -5.50
C ASN A 81 -7.75 13.66 -4.01
N PHE A 82 -6.71 14.11 -3.30
CA PHE A 82 -6.57 13.87 -1.87
C PHE A 82 -7.62 14.68 -1.10
N VAL A 83 -8.37 14.00 -0.24
CA VAL A 83 -9.32 14.63 0.67
C VAL A 83 -8.86 14.35 2.09
N LEU A 84 -8.64 15.41 2.87
CA LEU A 84 -8.31 15.27 4.27
C LEU A 84 -9.52 14.74 5.05
N GLN A 85 -9.40 13.52 5.57
CA GLN A 85 -10.46 12.85 6.32
C GLN A 85 -10.18 12.90 7.83
N TYR A 86 -11.23 12.75 8.65
CA TYR A 86 -11.09 12.57 10.09
C TYR A 86 -11.79 11.26 10.52
N ILE A 87 -11.03 10.17 10.54
CA ILE A 87 -11.53 8.82 10.86
C ILE A 87 -11.99 8.72 12.32
N GLU A 88 -11.26 9.36 13.22
CA GLU A 88 -11.55 9.39 14.67
C GLU A 88 -12.83 10.16 15.04
N GLY A 89 -13.44 10.84 14.06
CA GLY A 89 -14.59 11.71 14.27
C GLY A 89 -14.26 13.18 14.08
N LYS A 90 -15.22 14.04 14.43
CA LYS A 90 -15.09 15.49 14.19
C LYS A 90 -14.05 16.11 15.14
N PRO A 91 -13.40 17.23 14.76
CA PRO A 91 -12.59 18.00 15.70
C PRO A 91 -13.33 18.28 17.01
N GLY A 92 -12.65 18.10 18.15
CA GLY A 92 -13.20 18.14 19.50
C GLY A 92 -13.59 16.77 20.08
N THR A 93 -13.63 15.71 19.27
CA THR A 93 -13.77 14.32 19.78
C THR A 93 -12.47 13.83 20.41
N VAL A 94 -12.55 12.77 21.22
CA VAL A 94 -11.39 12.16 21.89
C VAL A 94 -11.07 10.81 21.24
N THR A 95 -9.78 10.53 21.07
CA THR A 95 -9.23 9.29 20.53
C THR A 95 -7.96 8.89 21.31
N SER A 96 -7.24 7.86 20.85
CA SER A 96 -5.96 7.40 21.40
C SER A 96 -4.85 7.46 20.35
N ALA A 97 -3.60 7.52 20.79
CA ALA A 97 -2.43 7.41 19.92
C ALA A 97 -2.44 6.12 19.09
N ALA A 98 -2.81 4.99 19.69
CA ALA A 98 -2.89 3.72 18.99
C ALA A 98 -3.92 3.73 17.85
N ALA A 99 -5.08 4.36 18.06
CA ALA A 99 -6.09 4.53 17.03
C ALA A 99 -5.58 5.43 15.89
N ILE A 100 -4.97 6.58 16.22
CA ILE A 100 -4.40 7.49 15.22
C ILE A 100 -3.31 6.80 14.37
N LEU A 101 -2.35 6.14 15.02
CA LEU A 101 -1.26 5.42 14.35
C LEU A 101 -1.78 4.32 13.43
N THR A 102 -2.81 3.60 13.87
CA THR A 102 -3.45 2.54 13.08
C THR A 102 -4.22 3.11 11.89
N ASN A 103 -5.09 4.08 12.14
CA ASN A 103 -6.09 4.51 11.17
C ASN A 103 -5.51 5.41 10.08
N TYR A 104 -4.43 6.13 10.37
CA TYR A 104 -3.76 7.02 9.40
C TYR A 104 -2.46 6.48 8.85
N ALA A 105 -2.10 5.23 9.15
CA ALA A 105 -0.96 4.59 8.51
C ALA A 105 -1.15 4.58 7.00
N ASP A 106 -2.30 4.11 6.49
CA ASP A 106 -2.61 4.04 5.05
C ASP A 106 -2.93 5.41 4.40
N GLU A 107 -2.87 6.53 5.14
CA GLU A 107 -3.28 7.84 4.63
C GLU A 107 -2.49 8.33 3.39
N PRO A 108 -1.17 8.09 3.27
CA PRO A 108 -0.43 8.40 2.05
C PRO A 108 -1.01 7.74 0.78
N ASP A 109 -1.63 6.57 0.91
CA ASP A 109 -2.25 5.85 -0.21
C ASP A 109 -3.66 6.34 -0.56
N TRP A 110 -4.26 7.21 0.25
CA TRP A 110 -5.58 7.80 -0.01
C TRP A 110 -5.51 8.94 -1.03
N LYS A 111 -4.84 8.69 -2.16
CA LYS A 111 -4.60 9.65 -3.24
C LYS A 111 -3.65 10.80 -2.89
N MET A 112 -3.03 10.81 -1.69
CA MET A 112 -2.09 11.86 -1.29
C MET A 112 -0.91 11.97 -2.24
N ASP A 113 -0.42 10.84 -2.73
CA ASP A 113 0.77 10.79 -3.58
C ASP A 113 0.46 10.52 -5.06
N GLN A 114 -0.81 10.58 -5.47
CA GLN A 114 -1.26 10.31 -6.84
C GLN A 114 -1.39 11.57 -7.69
N ASP A 115 -1.25 11.40 -9.02
CA ASP A 115 -1.47 12.45 -10.03
C ASP A 115 -0.58 13.70 -9.88
N LEU A 116 0.64 13.53 -9.35
CA LEU A 116 1.62 14.61 -9.19
C LEU A 116 2.70 14.56 -10.29
N ASN A 117 3.32 15.71 -10.57
CA ASN A 117 4.53 15.80 -11.39
C ASN A 117 5.73 16.06 -10.46
N LEU A 118 6.35 15.00 -9.97
CA LEU A 118 7.42 15.04 -8.97
C LEU A 118 8.81 14.88 -9.59
N SER A 119 8.92 14.06 -10.64
CA SER A 119 10.19 13.75 -11.29
C SER A 119 9.95 13.24 -12.72
N PRO A 120 10.78 13.62 -13.71
CA PRO A 120 10.75 13.00 -15.04
C PRO A 120 10.94 11.49 -15.02
N LEU A 121 11.56 10.96 -13.96
CA LEU A 121 11.87 9.54 -13.80
C LEU A 121 10.78 8.77 -13.03
N GLN A 122 9.72 9.44 -12.56
CA GLN A 122 8.65 8.79 -11.79
C GLN A 122 7.90 7.71 -12.58
N VAL A 123 7.96 7.76 -13.92
CA VAL A 123 7.41 6.69 -14.76
C VAL A 123 8.08 5.33 -14.51
N LEU A 124 9.34 5.32 -14.09
CA LEU A 124 10.10 4.10 -13.77
C LEU A 124 9.66 3.45 -12.46
N THR A 125 8.95 4.20 -11.62
CA THR A 125 8.41 3.74 -10.33
C THR A 125 6.91 3.47 -10.39
N GLY A 126 6.25 3.67 -11.55
CA GLY A 126 4.79 3.54 -11.67
C GLY A 126 4.02 4.83 -11.37
N GLY A 127 4.65 6.00 -11.60
CA GLY A 127 4.04 7.32 -11.40
C GLY A 127 4.47 7.98 -10.09
N SER A 128 3.75 9.03 -9.71
CA SER A 128 4.07 9.82 -8.51
C SER A 128 3.92 9.04 -7.21
N GLN A 129 2.93 8.14 -7.14
CA GLN A 129 2.72 7.30 -5.96
C GLN A 129 3.93 6.40 -5.76
N GLY A 130 4.27 5.61 -6.78
CA GLY A 130 5.48 4.80 -6.71
C GLY A 130 6.75 5.62 -6.44
N TRP A 131 6.87 6.83 -6.99
CA TRP A 131 8.03 7.69 -6.71
C TRP A 131 8.16 8.06 -5.24
N ARG A 132 7.05 8.31 -4.54
CA ARG A 132 7.08 8.63 -3.11
C ARG A 132 7.13 7.40 -2.21
N HIS A 133 6.66 6.26 -2.68
CA HIS A 133 6.55 5.03 -1.90
C HIS A 133 7.72 4.06 -2.11
N GLN A 134 8.57 4.26 -3.13
CA GLN A 134 9.67 3.35 -3.44
C GLN A 134 11.03 4.01 -3.22
N TYR A 135 12.06 3.17 -3.09
CA TYR A 135 13.46 3.57 -3.08
C TYR A 135 14.34 2.51 -3.75
N TYR A 136 14.25 2.43 -5.08
CA TYR A 136 14.92 1.40 -5.87
C TYR A 136 16.41 1.62 -5.97
N GLY A 137 17.17 0.57 -5.64
CA GLY A 137 18.61 0.50 -5.88
C GLY A 137 18.96 -0.30 -7.13
N LEU A 138 19.59 0.35 -8.12
CA LEU A 138 20.22 -0.34 -9.26
C LEU A 138 21.68 0.11 -9.39
N GLY A 139 22.58 -0.62 -8.73
CA GLY A 139 23.99 -0.20 -8.60
C GLY A 139 24.10 1.10 -7.81
N TRP A 140 24.69 2.15 -8.39
CA TRP A 140 24.76 3.49 -7.80
C TRP A 140 23.52 4.36 -8.07
N LEU A 141 22.61 3.93 -8.95
CA LEU A 141 21.39 4.66 -9.25
C LEU A 141 20.36 4.42 -8.15
N ARG A 142 19.64 5.48 -7.80
CA ARG A 142 18.53 5.48 -6.84
C ARG A 142 17.30 6.12 -7.49
N PHE A 143 16.15 5.48 -7.36
CA PHE A 143 14.87 5.99 -7.86
C PHE A 143 13.83 5.98 -6.75
N GLY A 144 13.01 7.02 -6.71
CA GLY A 144 12.05 7.23 -5.63
C GLY A 144 12.64 7.89 -4.39
N VAL A 145 11.77 8.29 -3.47
CA VAL A 145 12.10 9.19 -2.35
C VAL A 145 11.44 8.77 -1.02
N ALA A 146 11.02 7.51 -0.86
CA ALA A 146 10.35 7.05 0.36
C ALA A 146 11.09 7.40 1.67
N PRO A 147 12.42 7.23 1.81
CA PRO A 147 13.14 7.66 3.01
C PRO A 147 12.99 9.15 3.31
N SER A 148 13.04 10.00 2.29
CA SER A 148 12.86 11.44 2.46
C SER A 148 11.41 11.80 2.82
N ARG A 149 10.42 11.01 2.38
CA ARG A 149 9.02 11.17 2.79
C ARG A 149 8.81 10.76 4.25
N ALA A 150 9.41 9.66 4.69
CA ALA A 150 9.43 9.27 6.09
C ALA A 150 9.99 10.40 6.97
N GLN A 151 11.17 10.93 6.62
CA GLN A 151 11.80 12.02 7.36
C GLN A 151 10.93 13.28 7.37
N TYR A 152 10.36 13.65 6.22
CA TYR A 152 9.49 14.83 6.10
C TYR A 152 8.31 14.79 7.09
N PHE A 153 7.63 13.64 7.18
CA PHE A 153 6.52 13.49 8.11
C PHE A 153 6.97 13.33 9.56
N PHE A 154 8.14 12.73 9.80
CA PHE A 154 8.72 12.69 11.14
C PHE A 154 9.04 14.10 11.66
N ASP A 155 9.59 14.98 10.82
CA ASP A 155 9.87 16.37 11.16
C ASP A 155 8.58 17.15 11.42
N LEU A 156 7.52 16.91 10.63
CA LEU A 156 6.19 17.50 10.87
C LEU A 156 5.58 17.04 12.19
N ALA A 157 5.77 15.77 12.57
CA ALA A 157 5.38 15.28 13.88
C ALA A 157 6.11 16.02 15.00
N GLY A 158 7.41 16.28 14.84
CA GLY A 158 8.20 17.11 15.77
C GLY A 158 7.62 18.52 15.92
N LYS A 159 7.29 19.18 14.81
CA LYS A 159 6.68 20.53 14.81
C LYS A 159 5.29 20.53 15.46
N ALA A 160 4.48 19.51 15.22
CA ALA A 160 3.17 19.36 15.88
C ALA A 160 3.32 19.16 17.39
N ARG A 161 4.32 18.37 17.80
CA ARG A 161 4.64 18.15 19.21
C ARG A 161 5.08 19.43 19.91
N GLU A 162 5.91 20.25 19.26
CA GLU A 162 6.33 21.57 19.77
C GLU A 162 5.13 22.52 19.96
N LYS A 163 4.12 22.43 19.10
CA LYS A 163 2.84 23.16 19.22
C LYS A 163 1.90 22.56 20.29
N GLY A 164 2.27 21.45 20.94
CA GLY A 164 1.45 20.75 21.93
C GLY A 164 0.29 19.95 21.33
N ASP A 165 0.29 19.71 20.02
CA ASP A 165 -0.80 19.07 19.29
C ASP A 165 -0.51 17.59 19.08
N LEU A 166 -0.90 16.78 20.08
CA LEU A 166 -0.66 15.34 20.06
C LEU A 166 -1.41 14.63 18.92
N TYR A 167 -2.58 15.13 18.50
CA TYR A 167 -3.33 14.51 17.43
C TYR A 167 -2.54 14.55 16.11
N TRP A 168 -2.06 15.72 15.71
CA TRP A 168 -1.23 15.85 14.52
C TRP A 168 0.17 15.27 14.70
N THR A 169 0.72 15.24 15.92
CA THR A 169 1.97 14.52 16.22
C THR A 169 1.84 13.05 15.83
N PHE A 170 0.85 12.33 16.37
CA PHE A 170 0.68 10.91 16.07
C PHE A 170 0.21 10.66 14.64
N ARG A 171 -0.60 11.54 14.04
CA ARG A 171 -1.02 11.39 12.66
C ARG A 171 0.13 11.56 11.67
N TYR A 172 1.01 12.54 11.89
CA TYR A 172 2.22 12.69 11.11
C TYR A 172 3.20 11.53 11.35
N LEU A 173 3.31 11.00 12.56
CA LEU A 173 4.06 9.76 12.82
C LEU A 173 3.47 8.57 12.06
N ALA A 174 2.14 8.44 11.98
CA ALA A 174 1.49 7.38 11.21
C ALA A 174 1.90 7.43 9.73
N ARG A 175 1.87 8.63 9.13
CA ARG A 175 2.35 8.85 7.75
C ARG A 175 3.84 8.59 7.61
N ALA A 176 4.67 8.98 8.58
CA ALA A 176 6.10 8.67 8.55
C ALA A 176 6.35 7.16 8.58
N MET A 177 5.63 6.46 9.46
CA MET A 177 5.68 5.01 9.61
C MET A 177 5.27 4.29 8.33
N HIS A 178 4.27 4.79 7.60
CA HIS A 178 3.91 4.30 6.27
C HIS A 178 5.15 4.14 5.40
N TYR A 179 5.87 5.23 5.13
CA TYR A 179 7.03 5.19 4.23
C TYR A 179 8.21 4.38 4.81
N VAL A 180 8.33 4.27 6.14
CA VAL A 180 9.30 3.35 6.75
C VAL A 180 8.93 1.90 6.44
N GLN A 181 7.66 1.52 6.65
CA GLN A 181 7.15 0.21 6.28
C GLN A 181 7.39 -0.05 4.80
N ASP A 182 7.21 0.98 3.96
CA ASP A 182 7.47 0.86 2.53
C ASP A 182 8.92 0.50 2.23
N THR A 183 9.86 1.22 2.83
CA THR A 183 11.29 0.95 2.61
C THR A 183 11.75 -0.43 3.06
N THR A 184 10.97 -1.10 3.92
CA THR A 184 11.23 -2.48 4.35
C THR A 184 10.59 -3.54 3.45
N GLN A 185 9.73 -3.14 2.50
CA GLN A 185 9.13 -4.03 1.53
C GLN A 185 10.17 -4.37 0.43
N PRO A 186 10.51 -5.67 0.20
CA PRO A 186 11.46 -6.07 -0.85
C PRO A 186 11.20 -5.46 -2.24
N TYR A 187 9.96 -5.41 -2.71
CA TYR A 187 9.55 -4.85 -4.00
C TYR A 187 9.56 -3.32 -4.05
N HIS A 188 9.79 -2.64 -2.92
CA HIS A 188 10.01 -1.20 -2.84
C HIS A 188 11.48 -0.80 -2.83
N GLY A 189 12.36 -1.73 -2.46
CA GLY A 189 13.82 -1.57 -2.57
C GLY A 189 14.38 -2.06 -3.90
N VAL A 190 13.72 -3.02 -4.55
CA VAL A 190 14.11 -3.56 -5.86
C VAL A 190 12.84 -3.81 -6.70
N PRO A 191 12.74 -3.28 -7.93
CA PRO A 191 11.49 -3.31 -8.70
C PRO A 191 11.03 -4.73 -9.08
N ALA A 192 11.95 -5.68 -9.18
CA ALA A 192 11.64 -7.08 -9.44
C ALA A 192 12.81 -7.98 -9.01
N PRO A 193 12.58 -9.28 -8.74
CA PRO A 193 13.65 -10.25 -8.61
C PRO A 193 14.62 -10.18 -9.79
N VAL A 194 15.92 -10.17 -9.49
CA VAL A 194 16.99 -10.02 -10.50
C VAL A 194 16.85 -11.00 -11.66
N GLY A 195 16.44 -12.25 -11.39
CA GLY A 195 16.20 -13.25 -12.43
C GLY A 195 15.04 -12.90 -13.39
N ILE A 196 14.03 -12.17 -12.93
CA ILE A 196 12.93 -11.66 -13.77
C ILE A 196 13.43 -10.48 -14.61
N ILE A 197 14.23 -9.58 -14.00
CA ILE A 197 14.86 -8.46 -14.72
C ILE A 197 15.69 -8.98 -15.92
N PHE A 198 16.53 -9.99 -15.71
CA PHE A 198 17.31 -10.60 -16.79
C PHE A 198 16.46 -11.28 -17.87
N LYS A 199 15.36 -11.94 -17.50
CA LYS A 199 14.43 -12.56 -18.46
C LYS A 199 13.60 -11.52 -19.24
N GLY A 200 13.44 -10.33 -18.68
CA GLY A 200 12.70 -9.22 -19.28
C GLY A 200 13.52 -8.34 -20.23
N ILE A 201 14.82 -8.62 -20.39
CA ILE A 201 15.68 -7.89 -21.34
C ILE A 201 15.12 -8.08 -22.76
N GLY A 202 14.64 -6.99 -23.37
CA GLY A 202 14.03 -6.99 -24.71
C GLY A 202 12.49 -6.92 -24.72
N ASN A 203 11.82 -7.05 -23.57
CA ASN A 203 10.37 -6.86 -23.44
C ASN A 203 10.00 -6.16 -22.12
N PHE A 204 10.21 -4.84 -22.11
CA PHE A 204 9.97 -3.98 -20.95
C PHE A 204 8.52 -4.04 -20.45
N GLY A 205 7.53 -4.15 -21.34
CA GLY A 205 6.12 -4.27 -20.96
C GLY A 205 5.82 -5.53 -20.14
N THR A 206 6.34 -6.69 -20.58
CA THR A 206 6.19 -7.95 -19.83
C THR A 206 6.96 -7.94 -18.52
N LEU A 207 8.14 -7.31 -18.48
CA LEU A 207 8.92 -7.12 -17.25
C LEU A 207 8.12 -6.31 -16.22
N MET A 208 7.63 -5.14 -16.62
CA MET A 208 6.85 -4.26 -15.75
C MET A 208 5.56 -4.94 -15.28
N GLY A 209 4.82 -5.60 -16.17
CA GLY A 209 3.63 -6.36 -15.79
C GLY A 209 3.93 -7.50 -14.81
N SER A 210 5.03 -8.22 -15.00
CA SER A 210 5.44 -9.28 -14.07
C SER A 210 5.87 -8.71 -12.73
N ALA A 211 6.65 -7.62 -12.72
CA ALA A 211 7.08 -6.91 -11.52
C ALA A 211 5.88 -6.46 -10.69
N THR A 212 4.96 -5.73 -11.32
CA THR A 212 3.71 -5.26 -10.72
C THR A 212 2.85 -6.40 -10.17
N ASN A 213 2.74 -7.51 -10.91
CA ASN A 213 1.99 -8.66 -10.41
C ASN A 213 2.65 -9.30 -9.18
N HIS A 214 3.98 -9.46 -9.16
CA HIS A 214 4.65 -10.05 -8.00
C HIS A 214 4.58 -9.15 -6.77
N HIS A 215 4.70 -7.83 -6.99
CA HIS A 215 4.52 -6.80 -5.99
C HIS A 215 3.14 -6.93 -5.33
N TYR A 216 2.06 -6.79 -6.10
CA TYR A 216 0.71 -6.81 -5.55
C TYR A 216 0.34 -8.17 -4.94
N ASN A 217 0.78 -9.28 -5.53
CA ASN A 217 0.54 -10.60 -4.93
C ASN A 217 1.19 -10.76 -3.54
N LEU A 218 2.38 -10.19 -3.32
CA LEU A 218 3.03 -10.26 -2.02
C LEU A 218 2.29 -9.39 -0.99
N GLU A 219 1.90 -8.17 -1.38
CA GLU A 219 1.14 -7.26 -0.52
C GLU A 219 -0.22 -7.86 -0.14
N GLU A 220 -0.98 -8.37 -1.12
CA GLU A 220 -2.26 -9.03 -0.89
C GLU A 220 -2.10 -10.26 0.02
N TYR A 221 -1.04 -11.05 -0.17
CA TYR A 221 -0.74 -12.18 0.71
C TYR A 221 -0.50 -11.73 2.16
N GLN A 222 0.29 -10.67 2.37
CA GLN A 222 0.56 -10.12 3.70
C GLN A 222 -0.73 -9.59 4.34
N GLY A 223 -1.52 -8.81 3.61
CA GLY A 223 -2.83 -8.32 4.07
C GLY A 223 -3.77 -9.48 4.42
N ALA A 224 -3.83 -10.51 3.59
CA ALA A 224 -4.65 -11.69 3.85
C ALA A 224 -4.17 -12.49 5.07
N MET A 225 -2.87 -12.49 5.39
CA MET A 225 -2.33 -13.13 6.59
C MET A 225 -2.70 -12.36 7.87
N VAL A 226 -2.70 -11.03 7.82
CA VAL A 226 -3.21 -10.18 8.90
C VAL A 226 -4.71 -10.36 9.07
N ALA A 227 -5.49 -10.27 7.99
CA ALA A 227 -6.94 -10.36 8.02
C ALA A 227 -7.46 -11.68 8.62
N ARG A 228 -6.74 -12.78 8.39
CA ARG A 228 -7.07 -14.10 8.97
C ARG A 228 -6.47 -14.35 10.35
N ASN A 229 -5.75 -13.38 10.92
CA ASN A 229 -5.02 -13.51 12.18
C ASN A 229 -4.11 -14.76 12.20
N SER A 230 -3.33 -14.95 11.13
CA SER A 230 -2.47 -16.15 10.98
C SER A 230 -1.47 -16.25 12.14
N PRO A 231 -1.51 -17.32 12.97
CA PRO A 231 -0.68 -17.38 14.17
C PRO A 231 0.81 -17.25 13.89
N VAL A 232 1.30 -17.92 12.84
CA VAL A 232 2.72 -17.88 12.45
C VAL A 232 3.12 -16.48 12.02
N PHE A 233 2.28 -15.80 11.23
CA PHE A 233 2.57 -14.47 10.72
C PHE A 233 2.55 -13.42 11.85
N VAL A 234 1.51 -13.45 12.69
CA VAL A 234 1.37 -12.54 13.83
C VAL A 234 2.53 -12.73 14.82
N THR A 235 2.87 -13.99 15.14
CA THR A 235 4.02 -14.31 16.02
C THR A 235 5.33 -13.78 15.43
N ALA A 236 5.52 -13.92 14.11
CA ALA A 236 6.72 -13.41 13.45
C ALA A 236 6.79 -11.87 13.50
N LEU A 237 5.67 -11.18 13.30
CA LEU A 237 5.61 -9.71 13.38
C LEU A 237 5.89 -9.21 14.80
N GLN A 238 5.26 -9.80 15.82
CA GLN A 238 5.38 -9.35 17.21
C GLN A 238 6.75 -9.67 17.82
N ASN A 239 7.38 -10.77 17.41
CA ASN A 239 8.69 -11.18 17.93
C ASN A 239 9.86 -10.75 17.03
N ALA A 240 9.59 -10.05 15.93
CA ALA A 240 10.66 -9.50 15.10
C ALA A 240 11.50 -8.54 15.95
N LEU A 241 12.82 -8.75 15.98
CA LEU A 241 13.71 -7.81 16.64
C LEU A 241 13.68 -6.50 15.84
N PRO A 242 13.44 -5.35 16.50
CA PRO A 242 13.59 -4.05 15.85
C PRO A 242 14.99 -3.95 15.26
N LEU A 243 15.08 -3.53 14.00
CA LEU A 243 16.35 -3.12 13.42
C LEU A 243 16.74 -1.81 14.10
N ASP A 244 17.84 -1.83 14.85
CA ASP A 244 18.43 -0.59 15.36
C ASP A 244 19.01 0.18 14.17
N ILE A 245 18.37 1.28 13.83
CA ILE A 245 18.76 2.16 12.71
C ILE A 245 19.67 3.29 13.23
N ALA A 246 20.31 3.12 14.40
CA ALA A 246 21.35 4.02 14.87
C ALA A 246 22.56 3.97 13.91
N THR A 247 22.58 4.90 12.96
CA THR A 247 23.77 5.31 12.19
C THR A 247 23.92 6.81 12.28
#